data_AF-A0A660ME04-F1
#
_entry.id   AF-A0A660ME04-F1
#
_cell.length_a   1.000
_cell.length_b   1.000
_cell.length_c   1.000
_cell.angle_alpha   90.00
_cell.angle_beta   90.00
_cell.angle_gamma   90.00
#
_symmetry.space_group_name_H-M   'P 1'
#
loop_
_entity.id
_entity.type
_entity.pdbx_description
1 polymer ?
#
loop_
_entity_poly.entity_id
_entity_poly.type
_entity_poly.pdbx_seq_one_letter_code
_entity_poly.pdbx_strand_id
1 'polypeptide(L)'
;MTTSAKHCLHKISLLFVLALALVGGAVQAAVNTSPLFIELSDAMSAVKQNDRARATPHLQALKQTFTALDNHDSPAGQKVSAALDAALARPDAASLESLSRALYTFEKEQNPVDYAAARQAFAKRVMPVYDQLHDAVVAHNLED
;
A
#
# COMPACT_ATOMS: atom_id res chain seq x y z
N MET A 1 -1.93 4.52 58.83
CA MET A 1 -1.00 3.87 57.89
C MET A 1 -1.68 3.59 56.53
N THR A 2 -2.13 4.62 55.78
CA THR A 2 -2.87 4.38 54.51
C THR A 2 -2.45 5.29 53.34
N THR A 3 -1.60 6.28 53.54
CA THR A 3 -1.16 7.24 52.50
C THR A 3 -0.08 6.67 51.56
N SER A 4 0.79 5.78 52.05
CA SER A 4 1.89 5.21 51.25
C SER A 4 1.41 4.20 50.19
N ALA A 5 0.40 3.38 50.52
CA ALA A 5 -0.15 2.37 49.60
C ALA A 5 -0.91 3.00 48.43
N LYS A 6 -1.67 4.07 48.68
CA LYS A 6 -2.41 4.81 47.65
C LYS A 6 -1.49 5.47 46.61
N HIS A 7 -0.35 5.98 47.07
CA HIS A 7 0.65 6.59 46.20
C HIS A 7 1.36 5.56 45.32
N CYS A 8 1.61 4.35 45.85
CA CYS A 8 2.20 3.25 45.08
C CYS A 8 1.23 2.75 44.00
N LEU A 9 -0.05 2.59 44.35
CA LEU A 9 -1.09 2.13 43.42
C LEU A 9 -1.33 3.12 42.27
N HIS A 10 -1.32 4.43 42.54
CA HIS A 10 -1.42 5.47 41.51
C HIS A 10 -0.22 5.47 40.54
N LYS A 11 1.00 5.27 41.05
CA LYS A 11 2.22 5.21 40.23
C LYS A 11 2.24 3.98 39.32
N ILE A 12 1.80 2.84 39.83
CA ILE A 12 1.68 1.60 39.05
C ILE A 12 0.60 1.73 37.98
N SER A 13 -0.54 2.35 38.31
CA SER A 13 -1.61 2.62 37.35
C SER A 13 -1.15 3.53 36.21
N LEU A 14 -0.42 4.61 36.53
CA LEU A 14 0.12 5.54 35.53
C LEU A 14 1.15 4.88 34.61
N LEU A 15 2.03 4.03 35.16
CA LEU A 15 3.00 3.25 34.38
C LEU A 15 2.32 2.23 33.45
N PHE A 16 1.21 1.62 33.89
CA PHE A 16 0.45 0.68 33.08
C PHE A 16 -0.27 1.36 31.91
N VAL A 17 -0.85 2.54 32.13
CA VAL A 17 -1.46 3.35 31.05
C VAL A 17 -0.43 3.80 30.03
N LEU A 18 0.77 4.21 30.48
CA LEU A 18 1.87 4.60 29.60
C LEU A 18 2.41 3.41 28.78
N ALA A 19 2.53 2.23 29.40
CA ALA A 19 2.94 1.01 28.71
C ALA A 19 1.92 0.57 27.65
N LEU A 20 0.61 0.69 27.94
CA LEU A 20 -0.44 0.34 27.00
C LEU A 20 -0.48 1.29 25.77
N ALA A 21 -0.14 2.57 25.98
CA ALA A 21 -0.01 3.55 24.88
C ALA A 21 1.18 3.27 23.95
N LEU A 22 2.24 2.61 24.43
CA LEU A 22 3.44 2.26 23.66
C LEU A 22 3.30 0.97 22.84
N VAL A 23 2.39 0.06 23.23
CA VAL A 23 2.17 -1.23 22.54
C VAL A 23 1.14 -1.11 21.41
N GLY A 24 0.45 0.04 21.30
CA GLY A 24 -0.43 0.37 20.18
C GLY A 24 0.34 0.71 18.91
N GLY A 25 1.11 -0.25 18.37
CA GLY A 25 1.54 -0.17 16.98
C GLY A 25 0.29 -0.17 16.12
N ALA A 26 -0.05 0.99 15.55
CA ALA A 26 -1.18 1.09 14.63
C ALA A 26 -0.93 0.11 13.49
N VAL A 27 -1.74 -0.94 13.41
CA VAL A 27 -1.81 -1.78 12.21
C VAL A 27 -2.40 -0.85 11.15
N GLN A 28 -1.52 -0.13 10.43
CA GLN A 28 -1.95 0.73 9.34
C GLN A 28 -2.58 -0.18 8.28
N ALA A 29 -3.90 -0.05 8.15
CA ALA A 29 -4.62 -0.70 7.07
C ALA A 29 -4.02 -0.25 5.74
N ALA A 30 -3.88 -1.19 4.81
CA ALA A 30 -3.39 -0.89 3.47
C ALA A 30 -4.22 0.26 2.86
N VAL A 31 -3.55 1.30 2.38
CA VAL A 31 -4.21 2.43 1.72
C VAL A 31 -4.74 1.93 0.37
N ASN A 32 -6.04 2.10 0.12
CA ASN A 32 -6.63 1.69 -1.14
C ASN A 32 -6.29 2.69 -2.25
N THR A 33 -5.31 2.35 -3.10
CA THR A 33 -4.87 3.22 -4.21
C THR A 33 -5.39 2.79 -5.58
N SER A 34 -6.04 1.63 -5.68
CA SER A 34 -6.57 1.09 -6.95
C SER A 34 -7.39 2.11 -7.76
N PRO A 35 -8.29 2.92 -7.16
CA PRO A 35 -9.04 3.95 -7.89
C PRO A 35 -8.17 4.97 -8.62
N LEU A 36 -7.00 5.31 -8.06
CA LEU A 36 -6.06 6.26 -8.68
C LEU A 36 -5.50 5.70 -10.00
N PHE A 37 -5.21 4.39 -10.04
CA PHE A 37 -4.69 3.73 -11.24
C PHE A 37 -5.76 3.51 -12.31
N ILE A 38 -7.03 3.36 -11.91
CA ILE A 38 -8.16 3.29 -12.86
C ILE A 38 -8.27 4.63 -13.60
N GLU A 39 -8.38 5.74 -12.87
CA GLU A 39 -8.47 7.07 -13.48
C GLU A 39 -7.23 7.42 -14.33
N LEU A 40 -6.04 7.04 -13.86
CA LEU A 40 -4.81 7.22 -14.63
C LEU A 40 -4.85 6.43 -15.95
N SER A 41 -5.35 5.19 -15.93
CA SER A 41 -5.43 4.33 -17.11
C SER A 41 -6.40 4.88 -18.14
N ASP A 42 -7.53 5.44 -17.70
CA ASP A 42 -8.49 6.10 -18.57
C ASP A 42 -7.90 7.40 -19.18
N ALA A 43 -7.20 8.21 -18.37
CA ALA A 43 -6.48 9.39 -18.85
C ALA A 43 -5.41 9.02 -19.90
N MET A 44 -4.61 7.97 -19.65
CA MET A 44 -3.62 7.46 -20.59
C MET A 44 -4.26 6.96 -21.89
N SER A 45 -5.40 6.27 -21.79
CA SER A 45 -6.15 5.81 -22.95
C SER A 45 -6.67 6.97 -23.80
N ALA A 46 -7.16 8.04 -23.18
CA ALA A 46 -7.60 9.24 -23.87
C ALA A 46 -6.43 9.96 -24.58
N VAL A 47 -5.29 10.14 -23.91
CA VAL A 47 -4.08 10.72 -24.53
C VAL A 47 -3.57 9.86 -25.69
N LYS A 48 -3.60 8.53 -25.57
CA LYS A 48 -3.23 7.60 -26.65
C LYS A 48 -4.13 7.71 -27.87
N GLN A 49 -5.40 8.03 -27.67
CA GLN A 49 -6.37 8.33 -28.74
C GLN A 49 -6.22 9.75 -29.29
N ASN A 50 -5.19 10.49 -28.87
CA ASN A 50 -4.95 11.89 -29.18
C ASN A 50 -6.09 12.84 -28.74
N ASP A 51 -6.89 12.41 -27.75
CA ASP A 51 -7.98 13.19 -27.15
C ASP A 51 -7.60 13.64 -25.73
N ARG A 52 -6.82 14.71 -25.67
CA ARG A 52 -6.33 15.28 -24.40
C ARG A 52 -7.45 15.93 -23.58
N ALA A 53 -8.51 16.39 -24.24
CA ALA A 53 -9.66 16.99 -23.56
C ALA A 53 -10.37 15.93 -22.71
N ARG A 54 -10.52 14.70 -23.23
CA ARG A 54 -11.07 13.58 -22.47
C ARG A 54 -10.18 13.10 -21.32
N ALA A 55 -8.87 13.36 -21.35
CA ALA A 55 -7.98 12.99 -20.24
C ALA A 55 -8.15 13.88 -19.00
N THR A 56 -8.52 15.15 -19.19
CA THR A 56 -8.62 16.15 -18.12
C THR A 56 -9.62 15.77 -17.01
N PRO A 57 -10.88 15.35 -17.27
CA PRO A 57 -11.80 14.97 -16.21
C PRO A 57 -11.30 13.78 -15.39
N HIS A 58 -10.64 12.80 -16.01
CA HIS A 58 -10.02 11.67 -15.31
C HIS A 58 -8.90 12.14 -14.38
N LEU A 59 -8.05 13.06 -14.82
CA LEU A 59 -7.00 13.64 -13.98
C LEU A 59 -7.56 14.48 -12.81
N GLN A 60 -8.71 15.14 -12.99
CA GLN A 60 -9.39 15.86 -11.91
C GLN A 60 -10.01 14.89 -10.90
N ALA A 61 -10.66 13.83 -11.35
CA ALA A 61 -11.20 12.77 -10.49
C ALA A 61 -10.09 12.06 -9.71
N LEU A 62 -8.96 11.79 -10.37
CA LEU A 62 -7.76 11.25 -9.74
C LEU A 62 -7.25 12.21 -8.65
N LYS A 63 -7.12 13.51 -8.94
CA LYS A 63 -6.67 14.50 -7.96
C LYS A 63 -7.60 14.55 -6.75
N GLN A 64 -8.92 14.58 -6.97
CA GLN A 64 -9.91 14.57 -5.89
C GLN A 64 -9.76 13.32 -5.01
N THR A 65 -9.70 12.14 -5.63
CA THR A 65 -9.56 10.86 -4.93
C THR A 65 -8.24 10.80 -4.16
N PHE A 66 -7.15 11.28 -4.76
CA PHE A 66 -5.83 11.32 -4.13
C PHE A 66 -5.82 12.25 -2.91
N THR A 67 -6.36 13.46 -3.02
CA THR A 67 -6.40 14.41 -1.89
C THR A 67 -7.32 13.99 -0.74
N ALA A 68 -8.23 13.05 -0.99
CA ALA A 68 -9.08 12.48 0.04
C ALA A 68 -8.37 11.39 0.88
N LEU A 69 -7.18 10.94 0.46
CA LEU A 69 -6.38 10.01 1.25
C LEU A 69 -5.68 10.74 2.38
N ASP A 70 -5.73 10.20 3.60
CA ASP A 70 -5.11 10.82 4.78
C ASP A 70 -3.60 11.07 4.58
N ASN A 71 -2.93 10.19 3.83
CA ASN A 71 -1.48 10.20 3.67
C ASN A 71 -1.00 10.92 2.39
N HIS A 72 -1.88 11.69 1.73
CA HIS A 72 -1.57 12.36 0.46
C HIS A 72 -0.42 13.39 0.56
N ASP A 73 -0.12 13.88 1.75
CA ASP A 73 0.93 14.85 2.05
C ASP A 73 2.28 14.23 2.47
N SER A 74 2.35 12.89 2.46
CA SER A 74 3.58 12.11 2.64
C SER A 74 4.70 12.50 1.65
N PRO A 75 5.96 12.14 1.91
CA PRO A 75 7.07 12.45 0.99
C PRO A 75 6.85 11.94 -0.44
N ALA A 76 6.30 10.74 -0.61
CA ALA A 76 5.90 10.27 -1.94
C ALA A 76 4.61 10.94 -2.43
N GLY A 77 3.67 11.23 -1.54
CA GLY A 77 2.42 11.92 -1.86
C GLY A 77 2.62 13.32 -2.44
N GLN A 78 3.57 14.10 -1.91
CA GLN A 78 3.93 15.41 -2.46
C GLN A 78 4.47 15.32 -3.90
N LYS A 79 5.19 14.24 -4.23
CA LYS A 79 5.65 13.98 -5.60
C LYS A 79 4.48 13.65 -6.53
N VAL A 80 3.46 12.93 -6.02
CA VAL A 80 2.22 12.68 -6.75
C VAL A 80 1.48 13.98 -7.02
N SER A 81 1.33 14.88 -6.03
CA SER A 81 0.72 16.19 -6.24
C SER A 81 1.43 17.01 -7.33
N ALA A 82 2.76 17.09 -7.26
CA ALA A 82 3.55 17.83 -8.26
C ALA A 82 3.40 17.22 -9.68
N ALA A 83 3.41 15.89 -9.79
CA ALA A 83 3.21 15.21 -11.07
C ALA A 83 1.77 15.37 -11.60
N LEU A 84 0.77 15.38 -10.71
CA LEU A 84 -0.63 15.65 -11.06
C LEU A 84 -0.83 17.06 -11.61
N ASP A 85 -0.23 18.06 -10.96
CA ASP A 85 -0.33 19.44 -11.44
C ASP A 85 0.33 19.62 -12.80
N ALA A 86 1.47 18.95 -13.04
CA ALA A 86 2.11 18.92 -14.35
C ALA A 86 1.24 18.22 -15.41
N ALA A 87 0.61 17.09 -15.07
CA ALA A 87 -0.28 16.36 -15.96
C ALA A 87 -1.57 17.13 -16.29
N LEU A 88 -2.13 17.86 -15.32
CA LEU A 88 -3.29 18.73 -15.53
C LEU A 88 -2.95 19.94 -16.41
N ALA A 89 -1.77 20.52 -16.24
CA ALA A 89 -1.31 21.64 -17.07
C ALA A 89 -1.07 21.21 -18.53
N ARG A 90 -0.57 19.98 -18.73
CA ARG A 90 -0.28 19.43 -20.06
C ARG A 90 -0.49 17.91 -20.04
N PRO A 91 -1.67 17.42 -20.43
CA PRO A 91 -1.96 16.00 -20.51
C PRO A 91 -1.28 15.39 -21.74
N ASP A 92 -0.08 14.85 -21.56
CA ASP A 92 0.69 14.17 -22.60
C ASP A 92 1.32 12.87 -22.06
N ALA A 93 1.90 12.06 -22.94
CA ALA A 93 2.43 10.77 -22.54
C ALA A 93 3.54 10.88 -21.47
N ALA A 94 4.37 11.93 -21.54
CA ALA A 94 5.49 12.11 -20.62
C ALA A 94 4.99 12.53 -19.24
N SER A 95 4.00 13.44 -19.15
CA SER A 95 3.43 13.85 -17.88
C SER A 95 2.67 12.72 -17.20
N LEU A 96 1.94 11.90 -17.96
CA LEU A 96 1.24 10.72 -17.44
C LEU A 96 2.20 9.60 -17.02
N GLU A 97 3.31 9.38 -17.73
CA GLU A 97 4.36 8.44 -17.30
C GLU A 97 4.98 8.89 -15.97
N SER A 98 5.31 10.18 -15.85
CA SER A 98 5.84 10.73 -14.60
C SER A 98 4.86 10.56 -13.45
N LEU A 99 3.56 10.80 -13.69
CA LEU A 99 2.50 10.59 -12.71
C LEU A 99 2.38 9.11 -12.31
N SER A 100 2.43 8.18 -13.26
CA SER A 100 2.42 6.74 -13.00
C SER A 100 3.57 6.31 -12.07
N ARG A 101 4.78 6.80 -12.32
CA ARG A 101 5.97 6.48 -11.50
C ARG A 101 5.86 7.08 -10.10
N ALA A 102 5.30 8.27 -9.97
CA ALA A 102 5.04 8.89 -8.67
C ALA A 102 4.00 8.09 -7.87
N LEU A 103 2.87 7.72 -8.50
CA LEU A 103 1.82 6.90 -7.88
C LEU A 103 2.33 5.52 -7.46
N TYR A 104 3.18 4.88 -8.28
CA TYR A 104 3.82 3.61 -7.91
C TYR A 104 4.74 3.75 -6.69
N THR A 105 5.48 4.86 -6.60
CA THR A 105 6.36 5.12 -5.45
C THR A 105 5.52 5.36 -4.19
N PHE A 106 4.45 6.13 -4.31
CA PHE A 106 3.48 6.35 -3.24
C PHE A 106 2.84 5.04 -2.78
N GLU A 107 2.37 4.20 -3.71
CA GLU A 107 1.81 2.89 -3.40
C GLU A 107 2.76 2.03 -2.57
N LYS A 108 4.05 1.99 -2.92
CA LYS A 108 5.04 1.24 -2.14
C LYS A 108 5.30 1.82 -0.75
N GLU A 109 5.22 3.14 -0.61
CA GLU A 109 5.38 3.82 0.68
C GLU A 109 4.19 3.52 1.59
N GLN A 110 2.97 3.55 1.04
CA GLN A 110 1.73 3.34 1.77
C GLN A 110 1.43 1.86 2.05
N ASN A 111 1.83 0.98 1.14
CA ASN A 111 1.57 -0.45 1.16
C ASN A 111 2.88 -1.24 1.06
N PRO A 112 3.75 -1.18 2.09
CA PRO A 112 4.99 -1.94 2.09
C PRO A 112 4.68 -3.45 2.10
N VAL A 113 5.28 -4.17 1.14
CA VAL A 113 5.13 -5.63 1.06
C VAL A 113 6.21 -6.30 1.90
N ASP A 114 5.79 -7.09 2.89
CA ASP A 114 6.69 -8.02 3.58
C ASP A 114 6.92 -9.27 2.71
N TYR A 115 7.94 -9.21 1.86
CA TYR A 115 8.34 -10.32 1.01
C TYR A 115 8.84 -11.53 1.79
N ALA A 116 9.32 -11.37 3.03
CA ALA A 116 9.73 -12.51 3.85
C ALA A 116 8.49 -13.28 4.31
N ALA A 117 7.52 -12.57 4.89
CA ALA A 117 6.24 -13.17 5.29
C ALA A 117 5.48 -13.77 4.09
N ALA A 118 5.44 -13.06 2.96
CA ALA A 118 4.79 -13.56 1.75
C ALA A 118 5.45 -14.84 1.21
N ARG A 119 6.79 -14.90 1.18
CA ARG A 119 7.53 -16.11 0.79
C ARG A 119 7.30 -17.27 1.76
N GLN A 120 7.28 -17.02 3.06
CA GLN A 120 6.98 -18.04 4.07
C GLN A 120 5.55 -18.58 3.91
N ALA A 121 4.56 -17.70 3.71
CA ALA A 121 3.17 -18.09 3.50
C ALA A 121 3.01 -18.93 2.21
N PHE A 122 3.68 -18.52 1.13
CA PHE A 122 3.72 -19.28 -0.11
C PHE A 122 4.34 -20.67 0.12
N ALA A 123 5.53 -20.75 0.71
CA ALA A 123 6.21 -22.01 0.98
C ALA A 123 5.35 -22.95 1.83
N LYS A 124 4.74 -22.45 2.90
CA LYS A 124 3.85 -23.23 3.77
C LYS A 124 2.66 -23.83 3.02
N ARG A 125 2.15 -23.15 1.98
CA ARG A 125 1.01 -23.60 1.19
C ARG A 125 1.41 -24.55 0.05
N VAL A 126 2.56 -24.31 -0.58
CA VAL A 126 2.96 -25.01 -1.81
C VAL A 126 3.84 -26.22 -1.55
N MET A 127 4.74 -26.16 -0.56
CA MET A 127 5.70 -27.24 -0.32
C MET A 127 5.05 -28.58 0.04
N PRO A 128 4.00 -28.65 0.88
CA PRO A 128 3.35 -29.94 1.16
C PRO A 128 2.76 -30.59 -0.10
N VAL A 129 2.22 -29.80 -1.03
CA VAL A 129 1.65 -30.30 -2.30
C VAL A 129 2.77 -30.74 -3.24
N TYR A 130 3.86 -29.99 -3.27
CA TYR A 130 5.05 -30.35 -4.04
C TYR A 130 5.67 -31.66 -3.53
N ASP A 131 5.80 -31.83 -2.22
CA ASP A 131 6.34 -33.05 -1.59
C ASP A 131 5.43 -34.25 -1.90
N GLN A 132 4.11 -34.09 -1.79
CA GLN A 132 3.15 -35.14 -2.17
C GLN A 132 3.28 -35.54 -3.64
N LEU A 133 3.45 -34.58 -4.54
CA LEU A 133 3.66 -34.85 -5.95
C LEU A 133 4.99 -35.57 -6.18
N HIS A 134 6.06 -35.14 -5.51
CA HIS A 134 7.37 -35.76 -5.59
C HIS A 134 7.30 -37.23 -5.15
N ASP A 135 6.70 -37.50 -3.99
CA ASP A 135 6.54 -38.84 -3.44
C ASP A 135 5.74 -39.74 -4.38
N ALA A 136 4.65 -39.23 -4.96
CA ALA A 136 3.83 -39.99 -5.91
C ALA A 136 4.58 -40.32 -7.20
N VAL A 137 5.39 -39.39 -7.73
CA VAL A 137 6.22 -39.62 -8.92
C VAL A 137 7.32 -40.63 -8.63
N VAL A 138 7.96 -40.56 -7.45
CA VAL A 138 8.97 -41.55 -7.06
C VAL A 138 8.32 -42.92 -6.87
N ALA A 139 7.18 -43.02 -6.19
CA ALA A 139 6.48 -44.28 -5.96
C ALA A 139 6.05 -44.99 -7.26
N HIS A 140 5.55 -44.24 -8.25
CA HIS A 140 5.18 -44.80 -9.56
C HIS A 140 6.38 -45.14 -10.47
N ASN A 141 7.59 -44.69 -10.15
CA ASN A 141 8.83 -45.08 -10.86
C ASN A 141 9.53 -46.28 -10.20
N LEU A 142 8.94 -46.90 -9.18
CA LEU A 142 9.49 -48.06 -8.46
C LEU A 142 8.75 -49.38 -8.76
N GLU A 143 7.83 -49.38 -9.72
CA GLU A 143 7.13 -50.58 -10.20
C GLU A 143 7.93 -51.19 -11.39
N ASP A 144 8.99 -51.95 -11.08
CA ASP A 144 9.67 -52.89 -12.00
C ASP A 144 9.07 -54.31 -11.89
#